data_AF-A0A9P1AEY4-F1
#
_entry.id   AF-A0A9P1AEY4-F1
#
_cell.length_a   1.000
_cell.length_b   1.000
_cell.length_c   1.000
_cell.angle_alpha   90.00
_cell.angle_beta   90.00
_cell.angle_gamma   90.00
#
_symmetry.space_group_name_H-M   'P 1'
#
loop_
_entity.id
_entity.type
_entity.pdbx_description
1 polymer ?
#
loop_
_entity_poly.entity_id
_entity_poly.type
_entity_poly.pdbx_seq_one_letter_code
_entity_poly.pdbx_strand_id
1 'polypeptide(L)'
;MKADKTPKKNKSPLYPPATVDALLKAFEAGQGHINRDSRAEISREHNLTYRQISAWTNDRKRRHGLYGELKFIRKLSRYVQAHPDEDPSDEMFQEFQTVLNKIIEMNGYDKQ
;
A
#
# COMPACT_ATOMS: atom_id res chain seq x y z
N MET A 1 -26.15 -32.76 -3.33
CA MET A 1 -25.83 -31.50 -4.04
C MET A 1 -24.71 -30.79 -3.26
N LYS A 2 -23.46 -30.80 -3.75
CA LYS A 2 -22.37 -30.07 -3.12
C LYS A 2 -22.30 -28.68 -3.75
N ALA A 3 -22.45 -27.64 -2.93
CA ALA A 3 -22.31 -26.27 -3.37
C ALA A 3 -20.88 -26.02 -3.86
N ASP A 4 -20.76 -25.74 -5.15
CA ASP A 4 -19.51 -25.35 -5.80
C ASP A 4 -19.13 -23.95 -5.30
N LYS A 5 -18.25 -23.90 -4.30
CA LYS A 5 -17.69 -22.65 -3.77
C LYS A 5 -16.58 -22.19 -4.71
N THR A 6 -16.95 -21.54 -5.80
CA THR A 6 -15.98 -20.77 -6.60
C THR A 6 -15.28 -19.75 -5.68
N PRO A 7 -13.94 -19.69 -5.67
CA PRO A 7 -13.24 -18.71 -4.85
C PRO A 7 -13.51 -17.32 -5.43
N LYS A 8 -14.20 -16.48 -4.66
CA LYS A 8 -14.36 -15.06 -4.97
C LYS A 8 -12.98 -14.42 -5.04
N LYS A 9 -12.42 -14.33 -6.26
CA LYS A 9 -11.31 -13.44 -6.56
C LYS A 9 -11.85 -12.01 -6.43
N ASN A 10 -11.88 -11.48 -5.20
CA ASN A 10 -11.96 -10.05 -4.96
C ASN A 10 -10.67 -9.42 -5.50
N LYS A 11 -10.56 -9.33 -6.82
CA LYS A 11 -9.62 -8.42 -7.48
C LYS A 11 -10.13 -7.04 -7.09
N SER A 12 -9.38 -6.33 -6.25
CA SER A 12 -9.60 -4.91 -6.06
C SER A 12 -9.76 -4.29 -7.45
N PRO A 13 -10.75 -3.39 -7.66
CA PRO A 13 -10.95 -2.77 -8.97
C PRO A 13 -9.60 -2.23 -9.47
N LEU A 14 -9.24 -2.62 -10.69
CA LEU A 14 -7.99 -2.20 -11.29
C LEU A 14 -8.16 -0.72 -11.67
N TYR A 15 -7.74 0.17 -10.78
CA TYR A 15 -7.78 1.61 -11.03
C TYR A 15 -6.72 2.00 -12.07
N PRO A 16 -6.99 2.98 -12.94
CA PRO A 16 -5.96 3.56 -13.80
C PRO A 16 -4.76 4.08 -12.98
N PRO A 17 -3.53 4.08 -13.53
CA PRO A 17 -2.34 4.54 -12.81
C PRO A 17 -2.51 5.94 -12.21
N ALA A 18 -3.02 6.90 -12.99
CA ALA A 18 -3.27 8.26 -12.50
C ALA A 18 -4.22 8.32 -11.29
N THR A 19 -5.23 7.44 -11.25
CA THR A 19 -6.14 7.32 -10.10
C THR A 19 -5.44 6.74 -8.88
N VAL A 20 -4.58 5.74 -9.08
CA VAL A 20 -3.77 5.16 -8.00
C VAL A 20 -2.81 6.21 -7.42
N ASP A 21 -2.18 7.00 -8.28
CA ASP A 21 -1.24 8.05 -7.87
C ASP A 21 -1.94 9.15 -7.06
N ALA A 22 -3.12 9.60 -7.49
CA ALA A 22 -3.92 10.57 -6.72
C ALA A 22 -4.35 10.01 -5.35
N LEU A 23 -4.80 8.75 -5.30
CA LEU A 23 -5.16 8.07 -4.06
C LEU A 23 -3.95 7.91 -3.12
N LEU A 24 -2.78 7.53 -3.64
CA LEU A 24 -1.54 7.40 -2.88
C LEU A 24 -1.10 8.75 -2.31
N LYS A 25 -1.05 9.79 -3.14
CA LYS A 25 -0.66 11.14 -2.72
C LYS A 25 -1.52 11.65 -1.57
N ALA A 26 -2.85 11.53 -1.70
CA ALA A 26 -3.76 11.96 -0.63
C ALA A 26 -3.67 11.09 0.63
N PHE A 27 -3.41 9.79 0.47
CA PHE A 27 -3.25 8.85 1.58
C PHE A 27 -1.97 9.12 2.38
N GLU A 28 -0.85 9.38 1.70
CA GLU A 28 0.43 9.71 2.34
C GLU A 28 0.35 11.08 3.03
N ALA A 29 -0.22 12.10 2.36
CA ALA A 29 -0.42 13.41 2.94
C ALA A 29 -1.29 13.40 4.21
N GLY A 30 -2.29 12.53 4.27
CA GLY A 30 -3.15 12.35 5.44
C GLY A 30 -2.73 11.20 6.36
N GLN A 31 -1.47 10.75 6.30
CA GLN A 31 -0.89 9.74 7.20
C GLN A 31 -1.73 8.46 7.33
N GLY A 32 -2.24 7.97 6.20
CA GLY A 32 -3.07 6.76 6.14
C GLY A 32 -4.57 7.02 6.09
N HIS A 33 -4.97 8.28 6.05
CA HIS A 33 -6.34 8.73 5.92
C HIS A 33 -6.48 9.68 4.72
N ILE A 34 -7.55 9.52 3.94
CA ILE A 34 -7.92 10.51 2.92
C ILE A 34 -8.99 11.41 3.53
N ASN A 35 -8.63 12.67 3.76
CA ASN A 35 -9.48 13.70 4.35
C ASN A 35 -10.69 14.03 3.45
N ARG A 36 -11.62 14.86 3.95
CA ARG A 36 -12.86 15.18 3.24
C ARG A 36 -12.61 15.87 1.90
N ASP A 37 -11.69 16.82 1.87
CA ASP A 37 -11.47 17.67 0.71
C ASP A 37 -10.78 16.89 -0.42
N SER A 38 -9.70 16.17 -0.10
CA SER A 38 -9.03 15.28 -1.06
C SER A 38 -9.95 14.15 -1.53
N ARG A 39 -10.85 13.66 -0.67
CA ARG A 39 -11.85 12.66 -1.08
C ARG A 39 -12.85 13.23 -2.08
N ALA A 40 -13.29 14.48 -1.89
CA ALA A 40 -14.19 15.15 -2.82
C ALA A 40 -13.50 15.42 -4.17
N GLU A 41 -12.24 15.87 -4.13
CA GLU A 41 -11.41 16.11 -5.32
C GLU A 41 -11.22 14.82 -6.15
N ILE A 42 -10.71 13.76 -5.54
CA ILE A 42 -10.49 12.46 -6.19
C ILE A 42 -11.78 11.89 -6.76
N SER A 43 -12.89 12.02 -6.02
CA SER A 43 -14.20 11.54 -6.46
C SER A 43 -14.63 12.19 -7.76
N ARG A 44 -14.48 13.51 -7.85
CA ARG A 44 -14.84 14.32 -9.03
C ARG A 44 -13.91 14.05 -10.21
N GLU A 45 -12.61 13.97 -9.98
CA GLU A 45 -11.61 13.87 -11.07
C GLU A 45 -11.49 12.46 -11.65
N HIS A 46 -11.60 11.44 -10.81
CA HIS A 46 -11.42 10.05 -11.22
C HIS A 46 -12.73 9.26 -11.26
N ASN A 47 -13.87 9.94 -11.15
CA ASN A 47 -15.20 9.35 -11.15
C ASN A 47 -15.33 8.18 -10.15
N LEU A 48 -14.80 8.39 -8.93
CA LEU A 48 -14.84 7.40 -7.86
C LEU A 48 -15.92 7.74 -6.85
N THR A 49 -16.65 6.73 -6.39
CA THR A 49 -17.54 6.87 -5.24
C THR A 49 -16.74 6.94 -3.94
N TYR A 50 -17.27 7.62 -2.92
CA TYR A 50 -16.63 7.69 -1.60
C TYR A 50 -16.43 6.30 -0.97
N ARG A 51 -17.33 5.35 -1.28
CA ARG A 51 -17.20 3.95 -0.88
C ARG A 51 -15.98 3.29 -1.51
N GLN A 52 -15.72 3.51 -2.80
CA GLN A 52 -14.54 2.98 -3.49
C GLN A 52 -13.25 3.55 -2.91
N ILE A 53 -13.20 4.87 -2.66
CA ILE A 53 -12.05 5.52 -2.03
C ILE A 53 -11.79 4.90 -0.64
N SER A 54 -12.83 4.74 0.18
CA SER A 54 -12.70 4.14 1.52
C SER A 54 -12.26 2.67 1.46
N ALA A 55 -12.79 1.90 0.50
CA ALA A 55 -12.40 0.51 0.29
C ALA A 55 -10.92 0.40 -0.13
N TRP A 56 -10.47 1.27 -1.04
CA TRP A 56 -9.07 1.34 -1.45
C TRP A 56 -8.16 1.71 -0.27
N THR A 57 -8.51 2.73 0.53
CA THR A 57 -7.74 3.13 1.71
C THR A 57 -7.56 1.98 2.70
N ASN A 58 -8.63 1.23 2.97
CA ASN A 58 -8.57 0.09 3.88
C ASN A 58 -7.76 -1.08 3.29
N ASP A 59 -7.89 -1.36 1.99
CA ASP A 59 -7.11 -2.41 1.34
C ASP A 59 -5.62 -2.05 1.28
N ARG A 60 -5.27 -0.78 1.01
CA ARG A 60 -3.89 -0.26 1.03
C ARG A 60 -3.25 -0.48 2.39
N LYS A 61 -3.91 -0.07 3.48
CA LYS A 61 -3.43 -0.30 4.86
C LYS A 61 -3.19 -1.78 5.14
N ARG A 62 -4.15 -2.64 4.82
CA ARG A 62 -4.06 -4.09 5.11
C ARG A 62 -2.98 -4.80 4.30
N ARG A 63 -2.82 -4.44 3.03
CA ARG A 63 -1.90 -5.13 2.12
C ARG A 63 -0.48 -4.60 2.22
N HIS A 64 -0.33 -3.30 2.39
CA HIS A 64 0.94 -2.62 2.22
C HIS A 64 1.37 -1.83 3.46
N GLY A 65 0.47 -1.54 4.40
CA GLY A 65 0.76 -0.62 5.49
C GLY A 65 0.64 0.83 5.03
N LEU A 66 1.25 1.76 5.77
CA LEU A 66 1.29 3.17 5.40
C LEU A 66 2.37 3.40 4.32
N TYR A 67 3.58 2.94 4.59
CA TYR A 67 4.79 3.20 3.82
C TYR A 67 5.17 2.05 2.87
N GLY A 68 4.48 0.92 2.95
CA GLY A 68 4.86 -0.30 2.21
C GLY A 68 5.50 -1.37 3.09
N GLU A 69 5.68 -1.08 4.38
CA GLU A 69 6.34 -1.91 5.38
C GLU A 69 5.73 -3.30 5.49
N LEU A 70 4.40 -3.44 5.45
CA LEU A 70 3.76 -4.76 5.53
C LEU A 70 3.96 -5.59 4.26
N LYS A 71 4.06 -4.94 3.10
CA LYS A 71 4.39 -5.62 1.84
C LYS A 71 5.83 -6.11 1.90
N PHE A 72 6.75 -5.24 2.33
CA PHE A 72 8.16 -5.55 2.46
C PHE A 72 8.42 -6.69 3.46
N ILE A 73 7.86 -6.62 4.69
CA ILE A 73 8.00 -7.67 5.70
C ILE A 73 7.53 -9.04 5.17
N ARG A 74 6.42 -9.08 4.42
CA ARG A 74 5.94 -10.32 3.79
C ARG A 74 6.86 -10.81 2.68
N LYS A 75 7.47 -9.92 1.90
CA LYS A 75 8.47 -10.26 0.87
C LYS A 75 9.71 -10.85 1.55
N LEU A 76 10.24 -10.17 2.56
CA LEU A 76 11.42 -10.60 3.33
C LEU A 76 11.19 -11.96 4.00
N SER A 77 10.05 -12.14 4.67
CA SER A 77 9.71 -13.42 5.32
C SER A 77 9.68 -14.59 4.33
N ARG A 78 9.17 -14.39 3.12
CA ARG A 78 9.18 -15.43 2.07
C ARG A 78 10.59 -15.70 1.56
N TYR A 79 11.41 -14.66 1.42
CA TYR A 79 12.79 -14.81 0.99
C TYR A 79 13.58 -15.63 2.01
N VAL A 80 13.55 -15.25 3.30
CA VAL A 80 14.25 -15.97 4.38
C VAL A 80 13.79 -17.43 4.48
N GLN A 81 12.51 -17.71 4.24
CA GLN A 81 12.00 -19.10 4.21
C GLN A 81 12.53 -19.90 3.02
N ALA A 82 12.73 -19.27 1.87
CA ALA A 82 13.24 -19.91 0.66
C ALA A 82 14.76 -20.03 0.65
N HIS A 83 15.46 -19.09 1.31
CA HIS A 83 16.91 -18.96 1.34
C HIS A 83 17.40 -18.74 2.79
N PRO A 84 17.38 -19.78 3.64
CA PRO A 84 17.67 -19.64 5.08
C PRO A 84 19.13 -19.29 5.38
N ASP A 85 20.05 -19.62 4.47
CA ASP A 85 21.50 -19.45 4.64
C ASP A 85 22.09 -18.39 3.69
N GLU A 86 21.25 -17.64 2.98
CA GLU A 86 21.70 -16.56 2.09
C GLU A 86 21.37 -15.18 2.70
N ASP A 87 22.31 -14.25 2.55
CA ASP A 87 22.05 -12.86 2.86
C ASP A 87 21.03 -12.26 1.88
N PRO A 88 20.17 -11.32 2.32
CA PRO A 88 19.27 -10.62 1.42
C PRO A 88 20.02 -9.94 0.28
N SER A 89 19.50 -10.08 -0.94
CA SER A 89 20.04 -9.38 -2.10
C SER A 89 20.08 -7.85 -1.93
N ASP A 90 20.99 -7.20 -2.66
CA ASP A 90 21.10 -5.73 -2.73
C ASP A 90 19.76 -5.07 -3.06
N GLU A 91 18.95 -5.68 -3.92
CA GLU A 91 17.61 -5.18 -4.27
C GLU A 91 16.68 -5.12 -3.06
N MET A 92 16.68 -6.16 -2.22
CA MET A 92 15.88 -6.16 -0.98
C MET A 92 16.41 -5.15 0.04
N PHE A 93 17.74 -4.98 0.11
CA PHE A 93 18.33 -3.97 0.97
C PHE A 93 17.93 -2.55 0.53
N GLN A 94 17.93 -2.25 -0.76
CA GLN A 94 17.46 -0.96 -1.28
C GLN A 94 15.95 -0.73 -1.03
N GLU A 95 15.13 -1.78 -1.15
CA GLU A 95 13.71 -1.69 -0.79
C GLU A 95 13.51 -1.41 0.69
N PHE A 96 14.29 -2.05 1.58
CA PHE A 96 14.32 -1.75 3.01
C PHE A 96 14.68 -0.30 3.29
N GLN A 97 15.78 0.20 2.70
CA GLN A 97 16.22 1.59 2.85
C GLN A 97 15.15 2.58 2.41
N THR A 98 14.44 2.28 1.33
CA THR A 98 13.32 3.11 0.84
C THR A 98 12.18 3.18 1.85
N VAL A 99 11.75 2.04 2.41
CA VAL A 99 10.70 2.00 3.43
C VAL A 99 11.13 2.73 4.70
N LEU A 100 12.38 2.53 5.12
CA LEU A 100 12.94 3.15 6.32
C LEU A 100 13.03 4.68 6.17
N ASN A 101 13.56 5.18 5.04
CA ASN A 101 13.64 6.61 4.77
C ASN A 101 12.25 7.27 4.81
N LYS A 102 11.23 6.63 4.23
CA LYS A 102 9.84 7.14 4.30
C LYS A 102 9.30 7.23 5.73
N ILE A 103 9.62 6.26 6.58
CA ILE A 103 9.24 6.27 8.00
C ILE A 103 9.95 7.40 8.74
N ILE A 104 11.24 7.62 8.46
CA ILE A 104 12.09 8.64 9.08
C ILE A 104 11.62 10.06 8.70
N GLU A 105 11.46 10.33 7.40
CA GLU A 105 11.07 11.63 6.85
C GLU A 105 9.73 12.12 7.44
N MET A 106 8.76 11.24 7.62
CA MET A 106 7.44 11.62 8.14
C MET A 106 7.37 11.74 9.67
N ASN A 107 8.26 11.07 10.40
CA ASN A 107 8.33 11.19 11.86
C ASN A 107 9.26 12.32 12.32
N GLY A 108 9.87 13.06 11.39
CA GLY A 108 10.76 14.19 11.72
C GLY A 108 12.06 13.75 12.40
N TYR A 109 12.50 12.51 12.19
CA TYR A 109 13.86 12.12 12.56
C TYR A 109 14.80 12.74 11.53
N ASP A 110 15.20 13.99 11.76
CA ASP A 110 16.24 14.63 10.98
C ASP A 110 17.47 13.71 10.95
N LYS A 111 18.00 13.47 9.75
CA LYS A 111 19.32 12.86 9.56
C LYS A 111 20.35 13.81 10.15
N GLN A 112 20.66 13.63 11.44
CA GLN A 112 21.79 14.29 12.09
C GLN A 112 23.11 13.85 11.48
#